data_AF-A0A941WHH4-F1
#
_entry.id   AF-A0A941WHH4-F1
#
_cell.length_a   1.000
_cell.length_b   1.000
_cell.length_c   1.000
_cell.angle_alpha   90.00
_cell.angle_beta   90.00
_cell.angle_gamma   90.00
#
_symmetry.space_group_name_H-M   'P 1'
#
loop_
_entity.id
_entity.type
_entity.pdbx_description
1 polymer ?
#
loop_
_entity_poly.entity_id
_entity_poly.type
_entity_poly.pdbx_seq_one_letter_code
_entity_poly.pdbx_strand_id
1 'polypeptide(L)' 'LTSVEQPTFEMVLNAAQLLLEQIKHNVNNEDKMLSKSVILDAKLNIRESSIRKMS' A
#
# COMPACT_ATOMS: atom_id res chain seq x y z
N LEU A 1 -3.87 21.25 7.94
CA LEU A 1 -3.03 21.02 6.76
C LEU A 1 -3.68 19.97 5.87
N THR A 2 -3.85 20.25 4.59
CA THR A 2 -4.27 19.27 3.57
C THR A 2 -3.15 18.27 3.36
N SER A 3 -3.48 16.98 3.34
CA SER A 3 -2.47 15.92 3.37
C SER A 3 -2.92 14.72 2.56
N VAL A 4 -1.95 13.92 2.12
CA VAL A 4 -2.19 12.59 1.56
C VAL A 4 -2.12 11.58 2.70
N GLU A 5 -3.19 10.80 2.87
CA GLU A 5 -3.24 9.68 3.79
C GLU A 5 -2.75 8.42 3.08
N GLN A 6 -1.68 7.85 3.64
CA GLN A 6 -1.08 6.61 3.17
C GLN A 6 -1.94 5.43 3.65
N PRO A 7 -2.20 4.42 2.80
CA PRO A 7 -2.95 3.21 3.16
C PRO A 7 -2.07 2.26 3.98
N THR A 8 -1.61 2.73 5.14
CA THR A 8 -0.53 2.12 5.93
C THR A 8 -0.90 0.74 6.45
N PHE A 9 -2.16 0.54 6.81
CA PHE A 9 -2.66 -0.76 7.26
C PHE A 9 -2.65 -1.78 6.10
N GLU A 10 -3.18 -1.38 4.95
CA GLU A 10 -3.24 -2.20 3.75
C GLU A 10 -1.83 -2.52 3.24
N MET A 11 -0.89 -1.57 3.30
CA MET A 11 0.52 -1.81 2.97
C MET A 11 1.10 -2.94 3.81
N VAL A 12 0.92 -2.89 5.13
CA VAL A 12 1.45 -3.91 6.04
C VAL A 12 0.77 -5.26 5.82
N LEU A 13 -0.55 -5.27 5.65
CA LEU A 13 -1.33 -6.49 5.41
C LEU A 13 -0.88 -7.19 4.11
N ASN A 14 -0.80 -6.45 3.01
CA ASN A 14 -0.38 -6.99 1.72
C ASN A 14 1.09 -7.45 1.77
N ALA A 15 1.98 -6.69 2.41
CA ALA A 15 3.37 -7.08 2.58
C ALA A 15 3.50 -8.40 3.36
N ALA A 16 2.76 -8.56 4.46
CA ALA A 16 2.74 -9.79 5.25
C ALA A 16 2.21 -10.99 4.45
N GLN A 17 1.16 -10.79 3.65
CA GLN A 17 0.61 -11.83 2.77
C GLN A 17 1.62 -12.26 1.70
N LEU A 18 2.27 -11.30 1.02
CA LEU A 18 3.30 -11.58 0.03
C LEU A 18 4.47 -12.35 0.62
N LEU A 19 4.89 -12.00 1.84
CA LEU A 19 5.93 -12.73 2.56
C LEU A 19 5.52 -14.18 2.85
N LEU A 20 4.29 -14.41 3.29
CA LEU A 20 3.77 -15.76 3.54
C LEU A 20 3.70 -16.60 2.25
N GLU A 21 3.30 -16.00 1.14
CA GLU A 21 3.30 -16.64 -0.18
C GLU A 21 4.73 -17.03 -0.60
N GLN A 22 5.70 -16.13 -0.44
CA GLN A 22 7.11 -16.39 -0.73
C GLN A 22 7.68 -17.53 0.11
N ILE A 23 7.37 -17.55 1.42
CA ILE A 23 7.81 -18.64 2.32
C ILE A 23 7.24 -19.98 1.84
N LYS A 24 5.93 -20.05 1.55
CA LYS A 24 5.27 -21.29 1.09
C LYS A 24 5.85 -21.80 -0.23
N HIS A 25 6.05 -20.90 -1.19
CA HIS A 25 6.60 -21.24 -2.50
C HIS A 25 8.05 -21.73 -2.41
N ASN A 26 8.87 -21.12 -1.55
CA ASN A 26 10.24 -21.57 -1.29
C ASN A 26 10.29 -22.96 -0.63
N VAL A 27 9.35 -23.30 0.25
CA VAL A 27 9.27 -24.63 0.88
C VAL A 27 8.95 -25.72 -0.16
N ASN A 28 8.16 -25.39 -1.18
CA ASN A 28 7.71 -26.35 -2.18
C ASN A 28 8.68 -26.52 -3.37
N ASN A 29 9.86 -25.86 -3.37
CA ASN A 29 10.83 -25.85 -4.48
C ASN A 29 10.20 -25.51 -5.84
N GLU A 30 9.28 -24.55 -5.84
CA GLU A 30 8.70 -24.03 -7.08
C GLU A 30 9.73 -23.08 -7.70
N ASP A 31 10.36 -23.44 -8.82
CA ASP A 31 11.53 -22.74 -9.39
C ASP A 31 11.25 -21.32 -9.94
N LYS A 32 10.02 -20.82 -9.83
CA LYS A 32 9.58 -19.57 -10.46
C LYS A 32 9.24 -18.51 -9.43
N MET A 33 10.26 -17.90 -8.84
CA MET A 33 10.07 -16.78 -7.90
C MET A 33 9.37 -15.61 -8.62
N LEU A 34 8.07 -15.41 -8.35
CA LEU A 34 7.29 -14.33 -8.94
C LEU A 34 7.56 -13.02 -8.19
N SER A 35 8.30 -12.12 -8.82
CA SER A 35 8.39 -10.72 -8.37
C SER A 35 6.99 -10.10 -8.50
N LYS A 36 6.26 -9.99 -7.38
CA LYS A 36 4.94 -9.37 -7.32
C LYS A 36 5.08 -7.92 -6.86
N SER A 37 4.46 -7.01 -7.61
CA SER A 37 4.30 -5.61 -7.23
C SER A 37 2.82 -5.34 -6.95
N VAL A 38 2.54 -4.62 -5.86
CA VAL A 38 1.18 -4.21 -5.46
C VAL A 38 1.15 -2.69 -5.40
N ILE A 39 0.16 -2.10 -6.07
CA ILE A 39 -0.11 -0.66 -6.05
C ILE A 39 -1.32 -0.44 -5.16
N LEU A 40 -1.20 0.48 -4.20
CA LEU A 40 -2.29 0.86 -3.30
C LEU A 40 -2.59 2.33 -3.47
N ASP A 41 -3.88 2.66 -3.60
CA ASP A 41 -4.31 4.04 -3.77
C ASP A 41 -4.25 4.80 -2.45
N ALA A 42 -3.69 6.01 -2.49
CA ALA A 42 -3.68 6.93 -1.37
C ALA A 42 -4.88 7.89 -1.43
N LYS A 43 -5.29 8.41 -0.27
CA LYS A 43 -6.42 9.34 -0.19
C LYS A 43 -5.95 10.77 0.02
N LEU A 44 -6.39 11.69 -0.84
CA LEU A 44 -6.19 13.12 -0.62
C LEU A 44 -7.23 13.66 0.36
N ASN A 45 -6.78 14.09 1.54
CA ASN A 45 -7.61 14.70 2.57
C ASN A 45 -7.52 16.23 2.48
N ILE A 46 -8.45 16.82 1.75
CA ILE A 46 -8.59 18.27 1.62
C ILE A 46 -9.11 18.86 2.94
N ARG A 47 -8.46 19.93 3.42
CA ARG A 47 -8.85 20.67 4.63
C ARG A 47 -8.92 22.17 4.36
N GLU A 48 -9.40 22.94 5.34
CA GLU A 48 -9.50 24.41 5.29
C GLU A 48 -8.22 25.09 4.78
N SER A 49 -7.04 24.55 5.10
CA SER A 49 -5.75 25.06 4.63
C SER A 49 -5.59 25.13 3.10
N SER A 50 -6.43 24.44 2.32
CA SER A 50 -6.43 24.52 0.86
C SER A 50 -7.70 25.16 0.28
N ILE A 51 -8.67 25.53 1.13
CA ILE A 51 -9.90 26.18 0.69
C ILE A 51 -9.64 27.69 0.73
N ARG A 52 -9.46 28.29 -0.44
CA ARG A 52 -9.35 29.75 -0.55
C ARG A 52 -10.71 30.35 -0.18
N LYS A 53 -10.77 31.15 0.88
CA LYS A 53 -11.98 31.94 1.19
C LYS A 53 -12.14 32.96 0.07
N MET A 54 -13.19 32.84 -0.74
CA MET A 54 -13.62 33.94 -1.61
C MET A 54 -14.18 35.03 -0.68
N SER A 55 -13.45 36.14 -0.60
CA SER A 55 -13.87 37.39 0.06
C SER A 55 -14.83 38.15 -0.81
#